data_AF-T0RMU8-F1
#
_entry.id   AF-T0RMU8-F1
#
_cell.length_a   1.000
_cell.length_b   1.000
_cell.length_c   1.000
_cell.angle_alpha   90.00
_cell.angle_beta   90.00
_cell.angle_gamma   90.00
#
_symmetry.space_group_name_H-M   'P 1'
#
loop_
_entity.id
_entity.type
_entity.pdbx_description
1 polymer ?
#
loop_
_entity_poly.entity_id
_entity_poly.type
_entity_poly.pdbx_seq_one_letter_code
_entity_poly.pdbx_strand_id
1 'polypeptide(L)'
;MELIAIKTAVFLSDRGLKTLEDYVSLKISRMSSQEILDFKSDFKTLFLETSYKSFIEAAKKSSYWNRDRRLNNASATLAMLLMKREESDIFNASEVKFIYALQNLDFIENKVINDFNLSNIVVKLTGAVGNNETVNRISAQALLDTMEVAECLIDITESDDLYGDMLAYADKVENTGSGIKLNGEQILSRPLLKLERLKVPREIEVIDSRNSLSGHTKYTRNESSGLDAIFEYFKSYSSSEYAIISKSNKTIKIYEGDRLVSDDVLQSKLSLDDRRNIGGAGIYYLMGNKHLYNSDGTFFKTLEDYISLDDGSVVIILPSDERSHNFRVKNHELAFNSSNSKEFYTAYNYTGRDHHFIPIKFKVESRSQTNVEFAEALESEKRNLMKLYGMDSDTYNELAKFAYGVMNVETQYGESLKYKIKETAPILVSIAKGNGLNVKQNSRGLTQMKRIPKLIVESYRIKKSELDQPRAAAVATVGFAYELLQDLKRISHHHKDINSTNIYDYLYYLYQGKRGEITKGTATPDKNLTIRKIEASKRTIELSDVFN
;
A
#
# COMPACT_ATOMS: atom_id res chain seq x y z
N MET A 1 27.71 -9.96 -3.82
CA MET A 1 26.65 -8.97 -4.14
C MET A 1 25.30 -9.36 -3.55
N GLU A 2 24.73 -10.52 -3.89
CA GLU A 2 23.40 -10.93 -3.41
C GLU A 2 23.32 -11.04 -1.88
N LEU A 3 24.28 -11.73 -1.24
CA LEU A 3 24.41 -11.80 0.21
C LEU A 3 24.44 -10.41 0.87
N ILE A 4 25.22 -9.49 0.30
CA ILE A 4 25.35 -8.11 0.81
C ILE A 4 24.06 -7.33 0.65
N ALA A 5 23.35 -7.49 -0.46
CA ALA A 5 22.05 -6.87 -0.66
C ALA A 5 21.00 -7.42 0.33
N ILE A 6 21.02 -8.71 0.63
CA ILE A 6 20.13 -9.33 1.63
C ILE A 6 20.48 -8.84 3.03
N LYS A 7 21.76 -8.86 3.43
CA LYS A 7 22.23 -8.29 4.72
C LYS A 7 21.80 -6.84 4.88
N THR A 8 21.97 -6.03 3.83
CA THR A 8 21.54 -4.62 3.82
C THR A 8 20.02 -4.51 3.96
N ALA A 9 19.24 -5.33 3.24
CA ALA A 9 17.79 -5.32 3.32
C ALA A 9 17.27 -5.72 4.71
N VAL A 10 17.88 -6.74 5.35
CA VAL A 10 17.59 -7.14 6.74
C VAL A 10 17.84 -5.98 7.69
N PHE A 11 19.05 -5.41 7.64
CA PHE A 11 19.43 -4.29 8.50
C PHE A 11 18.46 -3.10 8.39
N LEU A 12 18.07 -2.75 7.17
CA LEU A 12 17.11 -1.68 6.92
C LEU A 12 15.72 -2.05 7.43
N SER A 13 15.27 -3.28 7.19
CA SER A 13 13.98 -3.78 7.66
C SER A 13 13.88 -3.76 9.19
N ASP A 14 14.93 -4.17 9.91
CA ASP A 14 14.97 -4.15 11.38
C ASP A 14 14.84 -2.73 11.96
N ARG A 15 15.11 -1.71 11.13
CA ARG A 15 15.00 -0.29 11.49
C ARG A 15 13.77 0.39 10.89
N GLY A 16 12.88 -0.36 10.24
CA GLY A 16 11.72 0.19 9.54
C GLY A 16 12.07 1.06 8.33
N LEU A 17 13.30 0.94 7.82
CA LEU A 17 13.82 1.72 6.70
C LEU A 17 13.63 0.95 5.39
N LYS A 18 13.30 1.66 4.31
CA LYS A 18 13.04 1.03 3.01
C LYS A 18 14.13 1.28 1.98
N THR A 19 14.98 2.28 2.19
CA THR A 19 16.05 2.63 1.24
C THR A 19 17.35 2.90 1.97
N LEU A 20 18.46 2.76 1.24
CA LEU A 20 19.79 3.02 1.76
C LEU A 20 20.02 4.52 1.99
N GLU A 21 19.51 5.34 1.07
CA GLU A 21 19.54 6.80 1.11
C GLU A 21 18.83 7.35 2.36
N ASP A 22 17.71 6.73 2.74
CA ASP A 22 16.96 7.06 3.94
C ASP A 22 17.78 6.81 5.22
N TYR A 23 18.43 5.65 5.31
CA TYR A 23 19.30 5.31 6.42
C TYR A 23 20.46 6.31 6.56
N VAL A 24 21.18 6.54 5.46
CA VAL A 24 22.39 7.38 5.47
C VAL A 24 22.06 8.83 5.82
N SER A 25 21.02 9.39 5.19
CA SER A 25 20.57 10.76 5.48
C SER A 25 20.14 10.89 6.95
N LEU A 26 19.36 9.93 7.46
CA LEU A 26 18.92 9.94 8.85
C LEU A 26 20.10 9.86 9.81
N LYS A 27 21.02 8.92 9.58
CA LYS A 27 22.17 8.70 10.46
C LYS A 27 23.08 9.93 10.52
N ILE A 28 23.49 10.44 9.36
CA ILE A 28 24.37 11.63 9.29
C ILE A 28 23.70 12.86 9.92
N SER A 29 22.39 13.04 9.75
CA SER A 29 21.67 14.18 10.35
C SER A 29 21.63 14.16 11.88
N ARG A 30 21.83 12.99 12.49
CA ARG A 30 21.81 12.78 13.95
C ARG A 30 23.20 12.78 14.58
N MET A 31 24.26 12.63 13.77
CA MET A 31 25.64 12.67 14.25
C MET A 31 26.04 14.11 14.58
N SER A 32 26.73 14.27 15.71
CA SER A 32 27.43 15.50 16.07
C SER A 32 28.59 15.78 15.11
N SER A 33 29.06 17.03 15.10
CA SER A 33 30.25 17.40 14.31
C SER A 33 31.47 16.55 14.66
N GLN A 34 31.61 16.16 15.94
CA GLN A 34 32.71 15.30 16.39
C GLN A 34 32.55 13.87 15.86
N GLU A 35 31.35 13.28 15.95
CA GLU A 35 31.10 11.93 15.40
C GLU A 35 31.33 11.88 13.88
N ILE A 36 30.97 12.95 13.16
CA ILE A 36 31.26 13.05 11.72
C ILE A 36 32.77 13.07 11.49
N LEU A 37 33.54 13.83 12.27
CA LEU A 37 35.01 13.87 12.16
C LEU A 37 35.64 12.53 12.50
N ASP A 38 35.18 11.86 13.56
CA ASP A 38 35.68 10.55 14.00
C ASP A 38 35.37 9.48 12.95
N PHE A 39 34.28 9.62 12.20
CA PHE A 39 33.93 8.74 11.08
C PHE A 39 34.95 8.78 9.93
N LYS A 40 35.75 9.83 9.82
CA LYS A 40 36.85 9.89 8.84
C LYS A 40 37.89 8.79 9.07
N SER A 41 38.09 8.35 10.32
CA SER A 41 39.05 7.29 10.64
C SER A 41 38.68 5.94 10.02
N ASP A 42 37.38 5.62 9.92
CA ASP A 42 36.90 4.38 9.30
C ASP A 42 37.20 4.35 7.79
N PHE A 43 37.17 5.52 7.14
CA PHE A 43 37.59 5.66 5.74
C PHE A 43 39.10 5.45 5.57
N LYS A 44 39.90 5.93 6.53
CA LYS A 44 41.36 5.77 6.50
C LYS A 44 41.77 4.31 6.64
N THR A 45 41.12 3.56 7.54
CA THR A 45 41.36 2.13 7.78
C THR A 45 41.10 1.27 6.54
N LEU A 46 40.26 1.72 5.61
CA LEU A 46 39.96 1.02 4.36
C LEU A 46 40.63 1.62 3.11
N PHE A 47 41.57 2.56 3.27
CA PHE A 47 42.23 3.28 2.16
C PHE A 47 41.27 4.13 1.28
N LEU A 48 40.15 4.60 1.83
CA LEU A 48 39.09 5.34 1.11
C LEU A 48 39.06 6.84 1.46
N GLU A 49 40.10 7.38 2.11
CA GLU A 49 40.09 8.74 2.69
C GLU A 49 39.68 9.85 1.71
N THR A 50 40.06 9.73 0.44
CA THR A 50 39.72 10.69 -0.63
C THR A 50 38.21 10.79 -0.89
N SER A 51 37.44 9.74 -0.60
CA SER A 51 36.00 9.67 -0.83
C SER A 51 35.15 10.19 0.34
N TYR A 52 35.76 10.48 1.48
CA TYR A 52 35.04 10.87 2.69
C TYR A 52 34.23 12.16 2.51
N LYS A 53 34.85 13.22 1.97
CA LYS A 53 34.17 14.52 1.81
C LYS A 53 32.97 14.45 0.86
N SER A 54 33.16 13.80 -0.30
CA SER A 54 32.10 13.61 -1.30
C SER A 54 30.96 12.76 -0.76
N PHE A 55 31.28 11.70 0.01
CA PHE A 55 30.27 10.87 0.65
C PHE A 55 29.43 11.65 1.65
N ILE A 56 30.04 12.39 2.58
CA ILE A 56 29.31 13.16 3.59
C ILE A 56 28.36 14.19 2.94
N GLU A 57 28.79 14.85 1.86
CA GLU A 57 27.93 15.80 1.14
C GLU A 57 26.79 15.12 0.38
N ALA A 58 27.03 13.96 -0.22
CA ALA A 58 25.98 13.15 -0.86
C ALA A 58 24.98 12.63 0.18
N ALA A 59 25.48 12.11 1.30
CA ALA A 59 24.71 11.56 2.41
C ALA A 59 23.74 12.57 3.06
N LYS A 60 24.19 13.80 3.29
CA LYS A 60 23.34 14.87 3.88
C LYS A 60 22.12 15.22 3.02
N LYS A 61 22.19 14.96 1.72
CA LYS A 61 21.18 15.38 0.74
C LYS A 61 20.50 14.18 0.09
N SER A 62 20.85 12.96 0.48
CA SER A 62 20.47 11.76 -0.26
C SER A 62 18.97 11.50 -0.18
N SER A 63 18.39 11.08 -1.30
CA SER A 63 17.00 10.65 -1.39
C SER A 63 16.85 9.70 -2.56
N TYR A 64 16.40 8.47 -2.29
CA TYR A 64 16.14 7.50 -3.34
C TYR A 64 15.05 7.99 -4.31
N TRP A 65 14.11 8.77 -3.82
CA TRP A 65 12.94 9.22 -4.57
C TRP A 65 13.26 10.38 -5.52
N ASN A 66 14.35 11.12 -5.29
CA ASN A 66 14.83 12.15 -6.19
C ASN A 66 16.04 11.65 -6.97
N ARG A 67 15.88 11.48 -8.30
CA ARG A 67 16.91 10.95 -9.20
C ARG A 67 18.27 11.65 -9.04
N ASP A 68 18.28 12.97 -8.89
CA ASP A 68 19.51 13.78 -8.80
C ASP A 68 20.16 13.73 -7.42
N ARG A 69 19.47 13.13 -6.44
CA ARG A 69 19.91 12.99 -5.06
C ARG A 69 20.08 11.52 -4.65
N ARG A 70 19.98 10.57 -5.59
CA ARG A 70 20.28 9.17 -5.30
C ARG A 70 21.75 9.02 -4.98
N LEU A 71 22.08 8.10 -4.08
CA LEU A 71 23.47 7.74 -3.89
C LEU A 71 23.96 7.08 -5.19
N ASN A 72 25.08 7.57 -5.71
CA ASN A 72 25.80 6.84 -6.74
C ASN A 72 26.36 5.55 -6.15
N ASN A 73 26.79 4.61 -6.99
CA ASN A 73 27.19 3.28 -6.52
C ASN A 73 28.34 3.30 -5.50
N ALA A 74 29.33 4.17 -5.72
CA ALA A 74 30.43 4.38 -4.77
C ALA A 74 29.90 4.85 -3.41
N SER A 75 29.01 5.85 -3.38
CA SER A 75 28.42 6.37 -2.13
C SER A 75 27.46 5.38 -1.47
N ALA A 76 26.70 4.61 -2.25
CA ALA A 76 25.87 3.53 -1.73
C ALA A 76 26.72 2.47 -1.02
N THR A 77 27.89 2.14 -1.56
CA THR A 77 28.79 1.20 -0.90
C THR A 77 29.39 1.76 0.39
N LEU A 78 29.74 3.04 0.39
CA LEU A 78 30.24 3.73 1.57
C LEU A 78 29.17 3.86 2.68
N ALA A 79 27.88 3.70 2.36
CA ALA A 79 26.84 3.56 3.37
C ALA A 79 27.04 2.32 4.26
N MET A 80 27.64 1.25 3.72
CA MET A 80 27.94 0.03 4.47
C MET A 80 28.97 0.28 5.58
N LEU A 81 29.85 1.27 5.43
CA LEU A 81 30.77 1.69 6.50
C LEU A 81 30.02 2.25 7.70
N LEU A 82 28.98 3.07 7.46
CA LEU A 82 28.12 3.57 8.53
C LEU A 82 27.39 2.42 9.23
N MET A 83 26.86 1.47 8.45
CA MET A 83 26.17 0.29 8.99
C MET A 83 27.13 -0.56 9.82
N LYS A 84 28.34 -0.83 9.32
CA LYS A 84 29.37 -1.59 10.02
C LYS A 84 29.79 -0.93 11.33
N ARG A 85 29.90 0.40 11.35
CA ARG A 85 30.25 1.14 12.58
C ARG A 85 29.15 1.01 13.64
N GLU A 86 27.89 0.94 13.21
CA GLU A 86 26.74 0.80 14.09
C GLU A 86 26.57 -0.64 14.59
N GLU A 87 26.82 -1.62 13.73
CA GLU A 87 26.77 -3.05 14.02
C GLU A 87 27.94 -3.76 13.33
N SER A 88 28.95 -4.14 14.13
CA SER A 88 30.22 -4.67 13.63
C SER A 88 30.10 -5.95 12.81
N ASP A 89 29.01 -6.69 13.02
CA ASP A 89 28.85 -8.08 12.59
C ASP A 89 28.06 -8.21 11.29
N ILE A 90 27.43 -7.13 10.79
CA ILE A 90 26.70 -7.18 9.52
C ILE A 90 27.67 -7.39 8.36
N PHE A 91 28.71 -6.56 8.31
CA PHE A 91 29.70 -6.54 7.23
C PHE A 91 31.11 -6.66 7.78
N ASN A 92 31.93 -7.49 7.17
CA ASN A 92 33.37 -7.50 7.41
C ASN A 92 34.09 -6.46 6.53
N ALA A 93 35.34 -6.14 6.87
CA ALA A 93 36.12 -5.13 6.14
C ALA A 93 36.36 -5.51 4.67
N SER A 94 36.54 -6.81 4.39
CA SER A 94 36.76 -7.35 3.05
C SER A 94 35.51 -7.20 2.17
N GLU A 95 34.31 -7.42 2.71
CA GLU A 95 33.03 -7.21 2.02
C GLU A 95 32.87 -5.75 1.60
N VAL A 96 33.19 -4.79 2.49
CA VAL A 96 33.11 -3.36 2.17
C VAL A 96 34.12 -2.96 1.10
N LYS A 97 35.39 -3.40 1.23
CA LYS A 97 36.46 -3.12 0.25
C LYS A 97 36.14 -3.70 -1.12
N PHE A 98 35.70 -4.95 -1.17
CA PHE A 98 35.38 -5.66 -2.40
C PHE A 98 34.26 -4.96 -3.19
N ILE A 99 33.15 -4.61 -2.53
CA ILE A 99 32.06 -3.91 -3.21
C ILE A 99 32.51 -2.52 -3.64
N TYR A 100 33.31 -1.83 -2.84
CA TYR A 100 33.76 -0.50 -3.21
C TYR A 100 34.64 -0.56 -4.46
N ALA A 101 35.60 -1.50 -4.51
CA ALA A 101 36.42 -1.74 -5.69
C ALA A 101 35.55 -2.05 -6.92
N LEU A 102 34.60 -2.98 -6.78
CA LEU A 102 33.72 -3.42 -7.87
C LEU A 102 32.86 -2.28 -8.45
N GLN A 103 32.45 -1.32 -7.61
CA GLN A 103 31.62 -0.18 -8.01
C GLN A 103 32.41 1.03 -8.54
N ASN A 104 33.75 1.01 -8.41
CA ASN A 104 34.65 2.05 -8.92
C ASN A 104 35.48 1.57 -10.13
N LEU A 105 35.20 0.37 -10.67
CA LEU A 105 35.80 -0.08 -11.94
C LEU A 105 35.16 0.68 -13.12
N ASP A 106 35.90 1.66 -13.66
CA ASP A 106 35.48 2.55 -14.76
C ASP A 106 35.12 1.83 -16.09
N PHE A 107 35.49 0.55 -16.25
CA PHE A 107 35.29 -0.22 -17.49
C PHE A 107 33.97 -1.02 -17.53
N ILE A 108 33.20 -1.06 -16.44
CA ILE A 108 31.88 -1.70 -16.45
C ILE A 108 30.94 -0.77 -17.21
N GLU A 109 30.57 -1.13 -18.45
CA GLU A 109 29.65 -0.33 -19.28
C GLU A 109 28.43 0.18 -18.49
N ASN A 110 28.01 1.43 -18.74
CA ASN A 110 26.89 2.11 -18.07
C ASN A 110 25.59 1.29 -17.94
N LYS A 111 25.36 0.33 -18.85
CA LYS A 111 24.16 -0.53 -18.83
C LYS A 111 24.22 -1.62 -17.76
N VAL A 112 25.42 -2.04 -17.37
CA VAL A 112 25.71 -3.13 -16.42
C VAL A 112 25.80 -2.56 -14.99
N ILE A 113 26.26 -1.32 -14.84
CA ILE A 113 26.31 -0.57 -13.56
C ILE A 113 24.94 -0.55 -12.85
N ASN A 114 23.83 -0.48 -13.59
CA ASN A 114 22.48 -0.47 -13.01
C ASN A 114 22.04 -1.83 -12.45
N ASP A 115 22.53 -2.93 -13.01
CA ASP A 115 22.19 -4.29 -12.58
C ASP A 115 22.94 -4.70 -11.29
N PHE A 116 24.05 -4.01 -10.99
CA PHE A 116 24.84 -4.19 -9.77
C PHE A 116 24.73 -3.03 -8.78
N ASN A 117 23.86 -2.04 -9.02
CA ASN A 117 23.64 -0.92 -8.10
C ASN A 117 22.97 -1.42 -6.80
N LEU A 118 23.69 -1.29 -5.68
CA LEU A 118 23.23 -1.77 -4.37
C LEU A 118 21.89 -1.12 -3.95
N SER A 119 21.75 0.21 -4.06
CA SER A 119 20.50 0.90 -3.74
C SER A 119 19.30 0.35 -4.53
N ASN A 120 19.46 0.11 -5.83
CA ASN A 120 18.42 -0.43 -6.70
C ASN A 120 18.05 -1.87 -6.34
N ILE A 121 19.02 -2.71 -5.99
CA ILE A 121 18.77 -4.10 -5.58
C ILE A 121 18.05 -4.13 -4.23
N VAL A 122 18.55 -3.36 -3.26
CA VAL A 122 17.99 -3.28 -1.90
C VAL A 122 16.55 -2.79 -1.92
N VAL A 123 16.25 -1.76 -2.70
CA VAL A 123 14.87 -1.23 -2.83
C VAL A 123 13.88 -2.26 -3.41
N LYS A 124 14.35 -3.19 -4.25
CA LYS A 124 13.52 -4.30 -4.74
C LYS A 124 13.26 -5.32 -3.62
N LEU A 125 14.25 -5.59 -2.77
CA LEU A 125 14.14 -6.53 -1.65
C LEU A 125 13.26 -5.99 -0.51
N THR A 126 13.40 -4.71 -0.18
CA THR A 126 12.61 -4.02 0.85
C THR A 126 11.18 -3.68 0.40
N GLY A 127 10.84 -3.95 -0.86
CA GLY A 127 9.51 -3.65 -1.44
C GLY A 127 9.22 -2.16 -1.62
N ALA A 128 10.25 -1.29 -1.63
CA ALA A 128 10.05 0.13 -1.85
C ALA A 128 9.55 0.46 -3.27
N VAL A 129 9.86 -0.37 -4.28
CA VAL A 129 9.32 -0.24 -5.65
C VAL A 129 8.31 -1.35 -5.90
N GLY A 130 7.02 -1.01 -5.84
CA GLY A 130 5.92 -1.96 -5.89
C GLY A 130 5.82 -2.71 -7.23
N ASN A 131 6.08 -4.03 -7.17
CA ASN A 131 5.62 -5.11 -8.04
C ASN A 131 6.32 -6.45 -7.72
N ASN A 132 7.33 -6.48 -6.85
CA ASN A 132 8.00 -7.70 -6.40
C ASN A 132 7.61 -8.06 -4.96
N GLU A 133 7.58 -9.36 -4.65
CA GLU A 133 7.33 -9.88 -3.31
C GLU A 133 8.31 -9.27 -2.31
N THR A 134 7.79 -8.54 -1.33
CA THR A 134 8.59 -7.97 -0.24
C THR A 134 9.21 -9.13 0.53
N VAL A 135 10.54 -9.17 0.60
CA VAL A 135 11.21 -10.13 1.48
C VAL A 135 11.05 -9.60 2.90
N ASN A 136 10.05 -10.10 3.63
CA ASN A 136 9.87 -9.75 5.04
C ASN A 136 11.05 -10.29 5.88
N ARG A 137 11.23 -9.76 7.09
CA ARG A 137 12.32 -10.12 8.02
C ARG A 137 12.56 -11.63 8.12
N ILE A 138 11.49 -12.41 8.28
CA ILE A 138 11.54 -13.87 8.41
C ILE A 138 12.07 -14.52 7.13
N SER A 139 11.58 -14.06 5.97
CA SER A 139 12.02 -14.58 4.66
C SER A 139 13.46 -14.19 4.36
N ALA A 140 13.89 -12.99 4.76
CA ALA A 140 15.24 -12.51 4.55
C ALA A 140 16.25 -13.25 5.43
N GLN A 141 15.88 -13.52 6.70
CA GLN A 141 16.70 -14.33 7.60
C GLN A 141 16.78 -15.78 7.12
N ALA A 142 15.66 -16.39 6.70
CA ALA A 142 15.67 -17.74 6.13
C ALA A 142 16.54 -17.83 4.85
N LEU A 143 16.62 -16.76 4.06
CA LEU A 143 17.54 -16.69 2.92
C LEU A 143 19.00 -16.61 3.39
N LEU A 144 19.32 -15.81 4.40
CA LEU A 144 20.67 -15.77 4.98
C LEU A 144 21.09 -17.13 5.54
N ASP A 145 20.18 -17.82 6.22
CA ASP A 145 20.44 -19.12 6.86
C ASP A 145 20.63 -20.25 5.82
N THR A 146 20.17 -20.05 4.58
CA THR A 146 20.30 -21.02 3.47
C THR A 146 21.40 -20.67 2.47
N MET A 147 21.97 -19.47 2.56
CA MET A 147 23.12 -19.08 1.77
C MET A 147 24.40 -19.62 2.43
N GLU A 148 24.93 -20.73 1.93
CA GLU A 148 26.33 -21.05 2.18
C GLU A 148 27.18 -19.90 1.61
N VAL A 149 28.08 -19.36 2.43
CA VAL A 149 29.12 -18.43 2.00
C VAL A 149 30.06 -19.22 1.09
N ALA A 150 29.64 -19.47 -0.14
CA ALA A 150 30.47 -20.11 -1.14
C ALA A 150 31.74 -19.28 -1.30
N GLU A 151 32.85 -20.00 -1.44
CA GLU A 151 34.27 -19.62 -1.46
C GLU A 151 34.66 -18.57 -2.53
N CYS A 152 33.79 -17.64 -2.91
CA CYS A 152 34.02 -16.60 -3.94
C CYS A 152 35.03 -15.52 -3.53
N LEU A 153 35.50 -15.50 -2.28
CA LEU A 153 36.44 -14.48 -1.79
C LEU A 153 37.80 -15.05 -1.36
N ILE A 154 37.95 -16.38 -1.29
CA ILE A 154 39.11 -17.00 -0.64
C ILE A 154 40.43 -16.65 -1.35
N ASP A 155 40.46 -16.60 -2.68
CA ASP A 155 41.69 -16.28 -3.44
C ASP A 155 42.01 -14.78 -3.51
N ILE A 156 41.06 -13.91 -3.15
CA ILE A 156 41.18 -12.45 -3.27
C ILE A 156 41.54 -11.81 -1.92
N THR A 157 41.31 -12.53 -0.81
CA THR A 157 41.50 -12.04 0.55
C THR A 157 42.93 -12.09 1.09
N GLU A 158 43.89 -12.69 0.37
CA GLU A 158 45.28 -12.76 0.81
C GLU A 158 46.12 -11.52 0.42
N SER A 159 45.60 -10.61 -0.40
CA SER A 159 46.29 -9.36 -0.77
C SER A 159 45.83 -8.18 0.09
N ASP A 160 46.79 -7.54 0.77
CA ASP A 160 46.58 -6.29 1.51
C ASP A 160 46.16 -5.11 0.59
N ASP A 161 46.38 -5.22 -0.73
CA ASP A 161 46.05 -4.20 -1.74
C ASP A 161 45.14 -4.73 -2.86
N LEU A 162 44.03 -5.35 -2.46
CA LEU A 162 42.99 -5.81 -3.39
C LEU A 162 42.55 -4.75 -4.41
N TYR A 163 42.45 -3.49 -4.00
CA TYR A 163 42.04 -2.40 -4.89
C TYR A 163 43.13 -2.10 -5.93
N GLY A 164 44.40 -2.07 -5.52
CA GLY A 164 45.55 -1.95 -6.41
C GLY A 164 45.65 -3.12 -7.39
N ASP A 165 45.42 -4.35 -6.93
CA ASP A 165 45.43 -5.55 -7.78
C ASP A 165 44.30 -5.52 -8.82
N MET A 166 43.06 -5.20 -8.41
CA MET A 166 41.93 -5.09 -9.34
C MET A 166 42.14 -3.98 -10.38
N LEU A 167 42.81 -2.88 -10.03
CA LEU A 167 43.20 -1.82 -10.97
C LEU A 167 44.34 -2.25 -11.89
N ALA A 168 45.32 -3.00 -11.38
CA ALA A 168 46.45 -3.51 -12.14
C ALA A 168 46.05 -4.58 -13.17
N TYR A 169 44.95 -5.29 -12.94
CA TYR A 169 44.37 -6.28 -13.85
C TYR A 169 43.10 -5.80 -14.56
N ALA A 170 42.83 -4.49 -14.60
CA ALA A 170 41.62 -3.94 -15.20
C ALA A 170 41.44 -4.33 -16.68
N ASP A 171 42.54 -4.54 -17.40
CA ASP A 171 42.59 -5.03 -18.79
C ASP A 171 42.23 -6.52 -18.94
N LYS A 172 42.23 -7.30 -17.84
CA LYS A 172 41.89 -8.72 -17.78
C LYS A 172 40.49 -8.98 -17.20
N VAL A 173 39.73 -7.92 -16.92
CA VAL A 173 38.35 -8.02 -16.44
C VAL A 173 37.41 -8.11 -17.64
N GLU A 174 36.69 -9.23 -17.74
CA GLU A 174 35.73 -9.47 -18.83
C GLU A 174 34.30 -9.56 -18.29
N ASN A 175 33.35 -8.91 -18.97
CA ASN A 175 31.93 -9.09 -18.72
C ASN A 175 31.34 -10.12 -19.70
N THR A 176 30.76 -11.19 -19.17
CA THR A 176 30.22 -12.30 -19.98
C THR A 176 28.70 -12.27 -20.11
N GLY A 177 28.02 -11.25 -19.60
CA GLY A 177 26.55 -11.18 -19.54
C GLY A 177 25.92 -12.07 -18.46
N SER A 178 26.57 -13.18 -18.11
CA SER A 178 26.30 -14.02 -16.92
C SER A 178 27.02 -13.52 -15.66
N GLY A 179 27.95 -12.58 -15.78
CA GLY A 179 28.69 -12.00 -14.65
C GLY A 179 30.07 -11.43 -15.05
N ILE A 180 30.93 -11.18 -14.07
CA ILE A 180 32.29 -10.65 -14.23
C ILE A 180 33.31 -11.77 -14.09
N LYS A 181 34.26 -11.82 -15.03
CA LYS A 181 35.45 -12.66 -15.01
C LYS A 181 36.70 -11.84 -14.81
N LEU A 182 37.69 -12.41 -14.14
CA LEU A 182 39.06 -11.89 -14.05
C LEU A 182 39.98 -12.98 -14.59
N ASN A 183 40.75 -12.68 -15.64
CA ASN A 183 41.69 -13.63 -16.24
C ASN A 183 41.03 -14.97 -16.67
N GLY A 184 39.80 -14.90 -17.18
CA GLY A 184 39.02 -16.08 -17.62
C GLY A 184 38.24 -16.81 -16.52
N GLU A 185 38.52 -16.53 -15.24
CA GLU A 185 37.84 -17.11 -14.08
C GLU A 185 36.66 -16.26 -13.61
N GLN A 186 35.56 -16.89 -13.23
CA GLN A 186 34.34 -16.19 -12.81
C GLN A 186 34.47 -15.70 -11.37
N ILE A 187 34.61 -14.38 -11.18
CA ILE A 187 34.71 -13.75 -9.85
C ILE A 187 33.37 -13.20 -9.34
N LEU A 188 32.42 -12.95 -10.24
CA LEU A 188 31.09 -12.47 -9.85
C LEU A 188 30.01 -13.01 -10.77
N SER A 189 29.06 -13.78 -10.24
CA SER A 189 27.86 -14.14 -10.99
C SER A 189 26.84 -12.99 -10.98
N ARG A 190 26.12 -12.79 -12.10
CA ARG A 190 24.97 -11.88 -12.14
C ARG A 190 23.96 -12.34 -11.08
N PRO A 191 23.43 -11.44 -10.24
CA PRO A 191 22.47 -11.81 -9.21
C PRO A 191 21.22 -12.36 -9.88
N LEU A 192 21.05 -13.69 -9.82
CA LEU A 192 19.83 -14.38 -10.17
C LEU A 192 18.96 -14.29 -8.94
N LEU A 193 18.24 -13.17 -8.75
CA LEU A 193 17.18 -13.09 -7.75
C LEU A 193 16.09 -14.12 -8.12
N LYS A 194 16.32 -15.39 -7.77
CA LYS A 194 15.38 -16.50 -7.95
C LYS A 194 14.32 -16.40 -6.86
N LEU A 195 13.47 -15.38 -6.97
CA LEU A 195 12.31 -15.16 -6.11
C LEU A 195 11.19 -16.19 -6.37
N GLU A 196 11.36 -17.14 -7.31
CA GLU A 196 10.32 -18.08 -7.73
C GLU A 196 9.92 -19.15 -6.67
N ARG A 197 10.37 -19.07 -5.41
CA ARG A 197 10.13 -20.15 -4.41
C ARG A 197 9.70 -19.69 -3.01
N LEU A 198 9.09 -18.52 -2.84
CA LEU A 198 8.59 -18.11 -1.51
C LEU A 198 7.06 -18.25 -1.40
N LYS A 199 6.57 -19.50 -1.41
CA LYS A 199 5.28 -19.82 -0.76
C LYS A 199 5.55 -20.07 0.73
N VAL A 200 5.52 -19.01 1.53
CA VAL A 200 5.58 -19.17 2.99
C VAL A 200 4.24 -19.74 3.49
N PRO A 201 4.21 -20.76 4.37
CA PRO A 201 3.00 -21.22 5.03
C PRO A 201 2.47 -20.12 5.96
N ARG A 202 1.22 -19.68 5.75
CA ARG A 202 0.52 -18.82 6.71
C ARG A 202 0.01 -19.70 7.86
N GLU A 203 0.77 -19.77 8.94
CA GLU A 203 0.22 -20.02 10.27
C GLU A 203 0.69 -18.88 11.17
N ILE A 204 -0.24 -17.97 11.46
CA ILE A 204 -0.14 -17.06 12.60
C ILE A 204 -1.38 -17.36 13.43
N GLU A 205 -1.19 -17.97 14.60
CA GLU A 205 -2.19 -17.96 15.66
C GLU A 205 -2.42 -16.50 16.07
N VAL A 206 -3.62 -16.01 15.78
CA VAL A 206 -4.10 -14.72 16.26
C VAL A 206 -4.48 -14.92 17.72
N ILE A 207 -3.79 -14.23 18.63
CA ILE A 207 -4.24 -14.10 20.01
C ILE A 207 -5.50 -13.23 19.99
N ASP A 208 -6.64 -13.90 20.08
CA ASP A 208 -7.95 -13.28 20.13
C ASP A 208 -8.14 -12.62 21.50
N SER A 209 -8.12 -11.29 21.52
CA SER A 209 -8.62 -10.53 22.66
C SER A 209 -9.48 -9.39 22.16
N ARG A 210 -10.79 -9.63 22.03
CA ARG A 210 -11.79 -8.56 22.16
C ARG A 210 -13.21 -9.06 22.43
N ASN A 211 -13.78 -8.48 23.47
CA ASN A 211 -15.12 -8.73 23.99
C ASN A 211 -16.22 -8.36 22.99
N SER A 212 -17.29 -9.14 23.05
CA SER A 212 -18.56 -8.98 22.34
C SER A 212 -19.18 -7.59 22.54
N LEU A 213 -19.51 -6.90 21.45
CA LEU A 213 -20.40 -5.75 21.45
C LEU A 213 -21.41 -5.86 20.32
N SER A 214 -22.63 -6.24 20.66
CA SER A 214 -23.81 -6.13 19.80
C SER A 214 -24.42 -4.74 19.97
N GLY A 215 -24.38 -3.91 18.92
CA GLY A 215 -25.01 -2.59 18.94
C GLY A 215 -25.22 -2.05 17.54
N HIS A 216 -26.50 -1.90 17.16
CA HIS A 216 -26.90 -1.30 15.89
C HIS A 216 -26.37 0.13 15.76
N THR A 217 -25.58 0.42 14.72
CA THR A 217 -25.22 1.81 14.38
C THR A 217 -25.47 2.09 12.89
N LYS A 218 -26.14 3.22 12.65
CA LYS A 218 -26.41 3.78 11.32
C LYS A 218 -25.08 4.17 10.68
N TYR A 219 -24.87 3.73 9.44
CA TYR A 219 -23.76 4.14 8.60
C TYR A 219 -23.91 5.63 8.24
N THR A 220 -23.33 6.52 9.03
CA THR A 220 -23.20 7.94 8.69
C THR A 220 -22.10 8.10 7.64
N ARG A 221 -22.43 8.70 6.50
CA ARG A 221 -21.45 9.09 5.49
C ARG A 221 -20.43 10.02 6.15
N ASN A 222 -19.14 9.68 6.03
CA ASN A 222 -17.99 10.53 6.37
C ASN A 222 -17.98 11.80 5.48
N GLU A 223 -18.86 12.76 5.77
CA GLU A 223 -18.72 14.18 5.41
C GLU A 223 -17.90 14.94 6.46
N SER A 224 -17.43 14.22 7.48
CA SER A 224 -16.79 14.74 8.67
C SER A 224 -15.27 14.83 8.49
N SER A 225 -14.63 15.77 9.19
CA SER A 225 -13.17 15.96 9.14
C SER A 225 -12.42 14.71 9.60
N GLY A 226 -11.12 14.60 9.31
CA GLY A 226 -10.33 13.44 9.78
C GLY A 226 -10.39 13.24 11.31
N LEU A 227 -10.54 14.33 12.07
CA LEU A 227 -10.77 14.30 13.51
C LEU A 227 -12.14 13.74 13.88
N ASP A 228 -13.18 14.13 13.16
CA ASP A 228 -14.53 13.62 13.43
C ASP A 228 -14.62 12.12 13.19
N ALA A 229 -13.94 11.58 12.17
CA ALA A 229 -13.86 10.14 11.95
C ALA A 229 -13.16 9.39 13.10
N ILE A 230 -12.13 10.01 13.71
CA ILE A 230 -11.47 9.47 14.90
C ILE A 230 -12.44 9.45 16.08
N PHE A 231 -13.13 10.56 16.33
CA PHE A 231 -14.10 10.65 17.41
C PHE A 231 -15.28 9.68 17.21
N GLU A 232 -15.82 9.58 15.99
CA GLU A 232 -16.89 8.63 15.65
C GLU A 232 -16.44 7.19 15.92
N TYR A 233 -15.19 6.85 15.59
CA TYR A 233 -14.63 5.53 15.86
C TYR A 233 -14.58 5.20 17.35
N PHE A 234 -13.91 6.03 18.15
CA PHE A 234 -13.77 5.80 19.61
C PHE A 234 -15.06 6.04 20.38
N LYS A 235 -16.07 6.67 19.78
CA LYS A 235 -17.40 6.74 20.39
C LYS A 235 -18.22 5.48 20.14
N SER A 236 -18.05 4.86 18.96
CA SER A 236 -18.96 3.82 18.47
C SER A 236 -18.40 2.41 18.56
N TYR A 237 -17.06 2.25 18.53
CA TYR A 237 -16.40 0.96 18.32
C TYR A 237 -15.28 0.63 19.31
N SER A 238 -14.83 1.58 20.13
CA SER A 238 -13.76 1.34 21.11
C SER A 238 -14.09 2.06 22.41
N SER A 239 -13.89 1.42 23.56
CA SER A 239 -14.02 2.06 24.88
C SER A 239 -12.65 2.40 25.49
N SER A 240 -11.57 2.28 24.72
CA SER A 240 -10.21 2.45 25.21
C SER A 240 -9.82 3.91 25.24
N GLU A 241 -9.01 4.30 26.23
CA GLU A 241 -8.30 5.58 26.19
C GLU A 241 -7.35 5.63 24.99
N TYR A 242 -7.29 6.79 24.36
CA TYR A 242 -6.43 7.04 23.22
C TYR A 242 -5.89 8.46 23.25
N ALA A 243 -4.79 8.69 22.53
CA ALA A 243 -4.21 10.01 22.39
C ALA A 243 -4.20 10.49 20.94
N ILE A 244 -4.38 11.80 20.76
CA ILE A 244 -4.20 12.50 19.49
C ILE A 244 -3.03 13.46 19.62
N ILE A 245 -2.03 13.29 18.75
CA ILE A 245 -0.86 14.16 18.63
C ILE A 245 -1.04 15.10 17.44
N SER A 246 -1.08 16.40 17.71
CA SER A 246 -1.08 17.46 16.70
C SER A 246 0.34 17.99 16.49
N LYS A 247 0.85 17.81 15.27
CA LYS A 247 2.20 18.25 14.89
C LYS A 247 2.32 19.76 14.79
N SER A 248 1.32 20.41 14.18
CA SER A 248 1.28 21.86 13.99
C SER A 248 1.22 22.59 15.32
N ASN A 249 0.43 22.04 16.25
CA ASN A 249 0.15 22.68 17.53
C ASN A 249 1.13 22.21 18.63
N LYS A 250 1.90 21.15 18.37
CA LYS A 250 2.81 20.50 19.33
C LYS A 250 2.09 20.11 20.62
N THR A 251 0.89 19.56 20.49
CA THR A 251 0.06 19.12 21.62
C THR A 251 -0.18 17.63 21.55
N ILE A 252 -0.30 17.01 22.71
CA ILE A 252 -0.90 15.68 22.87
C ILE A 252 -2.17 15.82 23.70
N LYS A 253 -3.26 15.26 23.20
CA LYS A 253 -4.56 15.27 23.86
C LYS A 253 -4.99 13.83 24.13
N ILE A 254 -5.31 13.52 25.37
CA ILE A 254 -5.78 12.19 25.78
C ILE A 254 -7.30 12.23 25.90
N TYR A 255 -7.95 11.21 25.37
CA TYR A 255 -9.39 11.09 25.32
C TYR A 255 -9.86 9.73 25.83
N GLU A 256 -11.04 9.73 26.42
CA GLU A 256 -11.83 8.54 26.74
C GLU A 256 -13.18 8.70 26.02
N GLY A 257 -13.37 7.94 24.93
CA GLY A 257 -14.48 8.17 24.00
C GLY A 257 -14.37 9.54 23.31
N ASP A 258 -15.36 10.42 23.51
CA ASP A 258 -15.34 11.82 23.02
C ASP A 258 -14.95 12.85 24.09
N ARG A 259 -14.66 12.39 25.32
CA ARG A 259 -14.29 13.25 26.44
C ARG A 259 -12.79 13.48 26.50
N LEU A 260 -12.38 14.75 26.48
CA LEU A 260 -10.99 15.14 26.72
C LEU A 260 -10.62 14.91 28.19
N VAL A 261 -9.55 14.14 28.42
CA VAL A 261 -9.02 13.77 29.74
C VAL A 261 -7.78 14.60 30.08
N SER A 262 -6.86 14.77 29.13
CA SER A 262 -5.66 15.62 29.29
C SER A 262 -5.34 16.39 28.01
N ASP A 263 -4.71 17.55 28.15
CA ASP A 263 -4.21 18.40 27.06
C ASP A 263 -2.85 18.96 27.45
N ASP A 264 -1.79 18.34 26.93
CA ASP A 264 -0.41 18.65 27.29
C ASP A 264 0.37 19.19 26.10
N VAL A 265 1.28 20.12 26.37
CA VAL A 265 2.22 20.65 25.38
C VAL A 265 3.45 19.75 25.33
N LEU A 266 3.83 19.29 24.13
CA LEU A 266 5.02 18.47 23.90
C LEU A 266 6.28 19.32 24.11
N GLN A 267 7.10 18.96 25.10
CA GLN A 267 8.13 19.86 25.63
C GLN A 267 9.38 19.95 24.75
N SER A 268 9.89 18.88 24.12
CA SER A 268 10.90 19.00 23.02
C SER A 268 11.31 17.64 22.44
N LYS A 269 11.92 17.68 21.23
CA LYS A 269 12.60 16.60 20.46
C LYS A 269 11.81 15.56 19.68
N LEU A 270 10.48 15.51 19.76
CA LEU A 270 9.73 14.85 18.70
C LEU A 270 9.88 15.68 17.41
N SER A 271 10.89 15.36 16.58
CA SER A 271 10.83 15.69 15.17
C SER A 271 9.52 15.08 14.68
N LEU A 272 8.61 15.92 14.20
CA LEU A 272 7.30 15.55 13.68
C LEU A 272 7.19 15.92 12.20
N ASP A 273 8.32 16.26 11.56
CA ASP A 273 8.35 16.58 10.14
C ASP A 273 8.11 15.31 9.32
N ASP A 274 6.99 15.29 8.60
CA ASP A 274 6.60 14.21 7.68
C ASP A 274 7.70 13.91 6.64
N ARG A 275 8.58 14.88 6.33
CA ARG A 275 9.67 14.70 5.34
C ARG A 275 10.93 14.03 5.92
N ARG A 276 11.09 14.02 7.24
CA ARG A 276 12.31 13.54 7.93
C ARG A 276 12.07 12.29 8.77
N ASN A 277 10.83 11.94 9.05
CA ASN A 277 10.47 10.72 9.78
C ASN A 277 9.91 9.67 8.84
N ILE A 278 10.59 8.54 8.76
CA ILE A 278 10.02 7.32 8.19
C ILE A 278 9.09 6.79 9.28
N GLY A 279 7.78 6.99 9.07
CA GLY A 279 6.71 6.67 10.01
C GLY A 279 5.87 7.86 10.51
N GLY A 280 5.67 8.92 9.71
CA GLY A 280 4.98 10.18 10.04
C GLY A 280 3.58 10.09 10.69
N ALA A 281 2.52 10.48 9.98
CA ALA A 281 1.15 10.39 10.52
C ALA A 281 0.58 8.97 10.39
N GLY A 282 -0.35 8.62 11.27
CA GLY A 282 -1.00 7.30 11.26
C GLY A 282 -1.49 6.86 12.64
N ILE A 283 -1.69 5.55 12.77
CA ILE A 283 -2.24 4.88 13.95
C ILE A 283 -1.15 4.01 14.58
N TYR A 284 -0.88 4.21 15.87
CA TYR A 284 0.16 3.51 16.61
C TYR A 284 -0.41 2.94 17.91
N TYR A 285 0.34 2.02 18.51
CA TYR A 285 0.02 1.39 19.79
C TYR A 285 1.17 1.65 20.76
N LEU A 286 0.82 2.12 21.95
CA LEU A 286 1.78 2.30 23.04
C LEU A 286 2.07 0.95 23.68
N MET A 287 3.34 0.59 23.85
CA MET A 287 3.74 -0.61 24.60
C MET A 287 5.02 -0.36 25.39
N GLY A 288 5.12 -0.93 26.60
CA GLY A 288 6.31 -0.88 27.44
C GLY A 288 6.66 0.55 27.86
N ASN A 289 7.96 0.85 27.97
CA ASN A 289 8.50 2.16 28.36
C ASN A 289 8.24 3.27 27.32
N LYS A 290 6.96 3.52 26.98
CA LYS A 290 6.48 4.56 26.08
C LYS A 290 6.88 4.38 24.62
N HIS A 291 7.01 3.14 24.18
CA HIS A 291 7.36 2.84 22.79
C HIS A 291 6.10 2.76 21.93
N LEU A 292 6.13 3.43 20.79
CA LEU A 292 5.09 3.37 19.78
C LEU A 292 5.43 2.29 18.76
N TYR A 293 4.45 1.46 18.46
CA TYR A 293 4.52 0.41 17.46
C TYR A 293 3.42 0.60 16.41
N ASN A 294 3.69 0.19 15.18
CA ASN A 294 2.68 0.10 14.14
C ASN A 294 1.77 -1.12 14.36
N SER A 295 0.69 -1.25 13.59
CA SER A 295 -0.24 -2.39 13.68
C SER A 295 0.39 -3.75 13.35
N ASP A 296 1.54 -3.76 12.68
CA ASP A 296 2.33 -4.97 12.39
C ASP A 296 3.35 -5.31 13.49
N GLY A 297 3.35 -4.55 14.59
CA GLY A 297 4.31 -4.73 15.69
C GLY A 297 5.70 -4.14 15.41
N THR A 298 5.89 -3.41 14.32
CA THR A 298 7.16 -2.73 14.03
C THR A 298 7.34 -1.53 14.96
N PHE A 299 8.48 -1.46 15.65
CA PHE A 299 8.82 -0.31 16.47
C PHE A 299 8.92 0.95 15.61
N PHE A 300 8.23 2.01 16.04
CA PHE A 300 8.30 3.32 15.41
C PHE A 300 9.20 4.26 16.21
N LYS A 301 8.83 4.57 17.46
CA LYS A 301 9.53 5.59 18.25
C LYS A 301 9.18 5.54 19.73
N THR A 302 10.12 5.95 20.59
CA THR A 302 9.84 6.23 22.00
C THR A 302 9.32 7.66 22.20
N LEU A 303 8.25 7.81 22.96
CA LEU A 303 7.79 9.12 23.43
C LEU A 303 8.67 9.56 24.61
N GLU A 304 9.47 10.61 24.41
CA GLU A 304 10.39 11.14 25.43
C GLU A 304 9.64 11.88 26.55
N ASP A 305 8.46 12.42 26.26
CA ASP A 305 7.62 13.15 27.22
C ASP A 305 6.92 12.22 28.22
N TYR A 306 6.53 12.75 29.38
CA TYR A 306 5.67 12.01 30.32
C TYR A 306 4.24 11.98 29.79
N ILE A 307 3.78 10.79 29.43
CA ILE A 307 2.41 10.54 28.96
C ILE A 307 1.85 9.44 29.85
N SER A 308 0.74 9.73 30.52
CA SER A 308 0.03 8.78 31.37
C SER A 308 -1.02 8.06 30.52
N LEU A 309 -0.58 7.08 29.73
CA LEU A 309 -1.44 6.19 28.97
C LEU A 309 -1.08 4.76 29.35
N ASP A 310 -2.08 3.89 29.40
CA ASP A 310 -1.88 2.47 29.67
C ASP A 310 -1.20 1.78 28.47
N ASP A 311 -0.49 0.70 28.76
CA ASP A 311 0.06 -0.17 27.73
C ASP A 311 -1.08 -0.75 26.87
N GLY A 312 -0.91 -0.68 25.56
CA GLY A 312 -1.91 -1.03 24.55
C GLY A 312 -2.76 0.14 24.07
N SER A 313 -2.69 1.32 24.71
CA SER A 313 -3.44 2.51 24.27
C SER A 313 -3.10 2.91 22.83
N VAL A 314 -4.12 3.36 22.10
CA VAL A 314 -3.97 3.83 20.72
C VAL A 314 -3.44 5.26 20.72
N VAL A 315 -2.41 5.51 19.92
CA VAL A 315 -1.84 6.85 19.71
C VAL A 315 -2.00 7.22 18.25
N ILE A 316 -2.73 8.31 17.99
CA ILE A 316 -2.98 8.84 16.66
C ILE A 316 -2.10 10.04 16.42
N ILE A 317 -1.32 10.00 15.35
CA ILE A 317 -0.50 11.13 14.93
C ILE A 317 -1.12 11.75 13.69
N LEU A 318 -1.54 13.02 13.78
CA LEU A 318 -2.19 13.73 12.68
C LEU A 318 -1.20 14.08 11.55
N PRO A 319 -1.63 14.09 10.27
CA PRO A 319 -0.81 14.58 9.16
C PRO A 319 -0.69 16.09 9.17
N SER A 320 0.41 16.62 8.65
CA SER A 320 0.52 18.07 8.41
C SER A 320 -0.31 18.53 7.19
N ASP A 321 -0.58 17.61 6.25
CA ASP A 321 -1.50 17.84 5.12
C ASP A 321 -2.77 16.98 5.26
N GLU A 322 -3.81 17.58 5.84
CA GLU A 322 -5.12 16.94 6.02
C GLU A 322 -5.95 16.85 4.73
N ARG A 323 -5.54 17.51 3.63
CA ARG A 323 -6.25 17.44 2.34
C ARG A 323 -5.89 16.17 1.58
N SER A 324 -4.63 15.78 1.65
CA SER A 324 -4.10 14.61 0.94
C SER A 324 -4.10 13.34 1.78
N HIS A 325 -4.18 13.45 3.10
CA HIS A 325 -4.07 12.33 4.05
C HIS A 325 -5.15 12.45 5.13
N ASN A 326 -5.94 11.40 5.31
CA ASN A 326 -7.08 11.46 6.22
C ASN A 326 -7.34 10.14 6.93
N PHE A 327 -7.97 10.27 8.09
CA PHE A 327 -8.56 9.16 8.83
C PHE A 327 -10.00 8.97 8.39
N ARG A 328 -10.45 7.72 8.41
CA ARG A 328 -11.83 7.33 8.10
C ARG A 328 -12.16 6.03 8.78
N VAL A 329 -13.42 5.86 9.16
CA VAL A 329 -13.92 4.57 9.61
C VAL A 329 -14.24 3.69 8.40
N LYS A 330 -13.69 2.47 8.41
CA LYS A 330 -13.76 1.47 7.35
C LYS A 330 -13.86 0.09 7.98
N ASN A 331 -14.86 -0.72 7.61
CA ASN A 331 -15.03 -2.06 8.19
C ASN A 331 -15.00 -2.09 9.75
N HIS A 332 -15.62 -1.12 10.43
CA HIS A 332 -15.55 -0.99 11.90
C HIS A 332 -14.14 -0.82 12.46
N GLU A 333 -13.20 -0.39 11.62
CA GLU A 333 -11.82 -0.05 11.98
C GLU A 333 -11.52 1.39 11.60
N LEU A 334 -10.64 2.02 12.38
CA LEU A 334 -10.08 3.30 11.99
C LEU A 334 -8.97 3.05 10.95
N ALA A 335 -9.10 3.66 9.78
CA ALA A 335 -8.12 3.57 8.72
C ALA A 335 -7.50 4.94 8.42
N PHE A 336 -6.18 4.97 8.28
CA PHE A 336 -5.42 6.11 7.80
C PHE A 336 -4.97 5.90 6.35
N ASN A 337 -5.31 6.82 5.45
CA ASN A 337 -5.12 6.63 4.01
C ASN A 337 -4.74 7.95 3.31
N SER A 338 -4.40 7.88 2.02
CA SER A 338 -4.20 9.05 1.17
C SER A 338 -5.19 9.10 -0.01
N SER A 339 -5.56 10.33 -0.40
CA SER A 339 -6.29 10.62 -1.63
C SER A 339 -5.35 10.76 -2.85
N ASN A 340 -4.05 10.98 -2.64
CA ASN A 340 -3.04 11.19 -3.67
C ASN A 340 -2.15 9.95 -3.90
N SER A 341 -1.52 9.91 -5.09
CA SER A 341 -0.82 8.74 -5.63
C SER A 341 0.43 8.33 -4.82
N LYS A 342 1.00 7.17 -5.20
CA LYS A 342 2.03 6.35 -4.51
C LYS A 342 3.29 7.06 -3.95
N GLU A 343 3.52 8.33 -4.24
CA GLU A 343 4.78 9.04 -4.01
C GLU A 343 5.12 9.30 -2.53
N PHE A 344 4.18 9.15 -1.60
CA PHE A 344 4.40 9.43 -0.16
C PHE A 344 4.13 8.24 0.78
N TYR A 345 3.97 7.01 0.26
CA TYR A 345 3.63 5.82 1.07
C TYR A 345 4.64 5.43 2.16
N THR A 346 5.86 5.96 2.14
CA THR A 346 6.90 5.66 3.13
C THR A 346 6.99 6.70 4.24
N ALA A 347 6.48 7.92 4.02
CA ALA A 347 6.45 9.00 5.00
C ALA A 347 5.31 8.85 6.02
N TYR A 348 4.35 7.95 5.77
CA TYR A 348 3.11 7.82 6.51
C TYR A 348 2.85 6.36 6.89
N ASN A 349 2.33 6.13 8.10
CA ASN A 349 1.90 4.81 8.54
C ASN A 349 0.45 4.57 8.11
N TYR A 350 0.24 4.39 6.80
CA TYR A 350 -1.07 4.07 6.27
C TYR A 350 -1.51 2.69 6.74
N THR A 351 -2.79 2.60 7.10
CA THR A 351 -3.43 1.32 7.40
C THR A 351 -3.33 0.42 6.17
N GLY A 352 -2.88 -0.82 6.40
CA GLY A 352 -2.80 -1.85 5.37
C GLY A 352 -4.13 -2.03 4.64
N ARG A 353 -4.08 -2.58 3.43
CA ARG A 353 -5.32 -3.02 2.78
C ARG A 353 -5.81 -4.24 3.53
N ASP A 354 -6.91 -4.07 4.23
CA ASP A 354 -7.54 -5.18 4.89
C ASP A 354 -8.45 -5.95 3.92
N HIS A 355 -8.19 -7.24 3.77
CA HIS A 355 -9.01 -8.18 3.00
C HIS A 355 -9.86 -9.07 3.90
N HIS A 356 -9.99 -8.77 5.20
CA HIS A 356 -10.89 -9.49 6.08
C HIS A 356 -12.31 -9.47 5.52
N PHE A 357 -12.92 -10.64 5.55
CA PHE A 357 -14.27 -10.85 5.10
C PHE A 357 -15.23 -10.48 6.24
N ILE A 358 -16.07 -9.47 6.01
CA ILE A 358 -17.21 -9.15 6.87
C ILE A 358 -18.49 -9.54 6.12
N PRO A 359 -19.42 -10.31 6.68
CA PRO A 359 -20.68 -10.60 5.99
C PRO A 359 -21.53 -9.34 5.80
N ILE A 360 -22.42 -9.34 4.81
CA ILE A 360 -23.41 -8.27 4.61
C ILE A 360 -24.81 -8.85 4.55
N LYS A 361 -25.80 -8.04 4.94
CA LYS A 361 -27.22 -8.39 4.86
C LYS A 361 -28.02 -7.26 4.22
N PHE A 362 -28.79 -7.61 3.19
CA PHE A 362 -29.71 -6.68 2.55
C PHE A 362 -31.08 -6.81 3.22
N LYS A 363 -31.62 -5.69 3.69
CA LYS A 363 -33.01 -5.62 4.13
C LYS A 363 -33.90 -5.43 2.90
N VAL A 364 -34.44 -6.54 2.42
CA VAL A 364 -35.30 -6.55 1.23
C VAL A 364 -36.75 -6.30 1.65
N GLU A 365 -37.27 -5.10 1.42
CA GLU A 365 -38.68 -4.75 1.72
C GLU A 365 -39.68 -5.29 0.70
N SER A 366 -39.22 -5.59 -0.53
CA SER A 366 -40.09 -6.10 -1.61
C SER A 366 -40.26 -7.61 -1.54
N ARG A 367 -41.49 -8.08 -1.82
CA ARG A 367 -41.83 -9.52 -1.93
C ARG A 367 -41.42 -10.15 -3.27
N SER A 368 -40.77 -9.42 -4.18
CA SER A 368 -40.32 -9.96 -5.45
C SER A 368 -39.21 -11.00 -5.25
N GLN A 369 -39.47 -12.23 -5.68
CA GLN A 369 -38.49 -13.32 -5.66
C GLN A 369 -37.19 -12.92 -6.38
N THR A 370 -37.30 -12.22 -7.50
CA THR A 370 -36.15 -11.68 -8.26
C THR A 370 -35.30 -10.72 -7.43
N ASN A 371 -35.92 -9.90 -6.58
CA ASN A 371 -35.19 -8.97 -5.72
C ASN A 371 -34.47 -9.70 -4.58
N VAL A 372 -35.15 -10.65 -3.95
CA VAL A 372 -34.60 -11.49 -2.89
C VAL A 372 -33.39 -12.28 -3.41
N GLU A 373 -33.54 -12.99 -4.53
CA GLU A 373 -32.46 -13.78 -5.13
C GLU A 373 -31.25 -12.93 -5.56
N PHE A 374 -31.50 -11.69 -6.02
CA PHE A 374 -30.41 -10.78 -6.39
C PHE A 374 -29.65 -10.32 -5.15
N ALA A 375 -30.36 -9.96 -4.09
CA ALA A 375 -29.76 -9.59 -2.82
C ALA A 375 -28.97 -10.75 -2.20
N GLU A 376 -29.56 -11.95 -2.13
CA GLU A 376 -28.89 -13.16 -1.64
C GLU A 376 -27.64 -13.52 -2.47
N ALA A 377 -27.67 -13.29 -3.78
CA ALA A 377 -26.48 -13.44 -4.62
C ALA A 377 -25.38 -12.43 -4.26
N LEU A 378 -25.73 -11.16 -3.98
CA LEU A 378 -24.76 -10.17 -3.50
C LEU A 378 -24.19 -10.52 -2.11
N GLU A 379 -24.96 -11.16 -1.24
CA GLU A 379 -24.46 -11.61 0.06
C GLU A 379 -23.51 -12.81 -0.07
N SER A 380 -23.97 -13.86 -0.78
CA SER A 380 -23.26 -15.14 -0.89
C SER A 380 -21.99 -15.08 -1.75
N GLU A 381 -21.96 -14.23 -2.77
CA GLU A 381 -20.81 -14.13 -3.69
C GLU A 381 -19.71 -13.17 -3.20
N LYS A 382 -19.91 -12.50 -2.05
CA LYS A 382 -18.98 -11.51 -1.51
C LYS A 382 -17.55 -12.03 -1.43
N ARG A 383 -17.34 -13.18 -0.79
CA ARG A 383 -16.01 -13.76 -0.59
C ARG A 383 -15.33 -14.07 -1.92
N ASN A 384 -16.08 -14.61 -2.88
CA ASN A 384 -15.56 -15.00 -4.20
C ASN A 384 -15.13 -13.76 -5.00
N LEU A 385 -15.97 -12.73 -5.04
CA LEU A 385 -15.69 -11.49 -5.76
C LEU A 385 -14.58 -10.67 -5.11
N MET A 386 -14.53 -10.62 -3.76
CA MET A 386 -13.40 -10.04 -3.02
C MET A 386 -12.07 -10.68 -3.43
N LYS A 387 -12.01 -12.01 -3.41
CA LYS A 387 -10.83 -12.77 -3.81
C LYS A 387 -10.48 -12.56 -5.29
N LEU A 388 -11.48 -12.62 -6.17
CA LEU A 388 -11.29 -12.55 -7.62
C LEU A 388 -10.69 -11.20 -8.07
N TYR A 389 -11.11 -10.10 -7.45
CA TYR A 389 -10.65 -8.75 -7.81
C TYR A 389 -9.63 -8.16 -6.82
N GLY A 390 -9.25 -8.91 -5.77
CA GLY A 390 -8.39 -8.42 -4.70
C GLY A 390 -8.94 -7.17 -4.00
N MET A 391 -10.27 -7.07 -3.88
CA MET A 391 -10.94 -5.93 -3.25
C MET A 391 -11.16 -6.14 -1.75
N ASP A 392 -11.07 -5.06 -0.98
CA ASP A 392 -11.43 -5.04 0.44
C ASP A 392 -12.95 -5.12 0.65
N SER A 393 -13.36 -5.46 1.88
CA SER A 393 -14.77 -5.63 2.25
C SER A 393 -15.61 -4.37 2.01
N ASP A 394 -15.10 -3.18 2.33
CA ASP A 394 -15.80 -1.92 2.10
C ASP A 394 -16.01 -1.62 0.62
N THR A 395 -14.98 -1.83 -0.21
CA THR A 395 -15.07 -1.66 -1.66
C THR A 395 -16.11 -2.60 -2.20
N TYR A 396 -16.12 -3.86 -1.76
CA TYR A 396 -17.19 -4.78 -2.14
C TYR A 396 -18.56 -4.25 -1.72
N ASN A 397 -18.70 -3.81 -0.47
CA ASN A 397 -19.97 -3.32 0.08
C ASN A 397 -20.52 -2.16 -0.74
N GLU A 398 -19.69 -1.16 -1.06
CA GLU A 398 -20.11 -0.02 -1.88
C GLU A 398 -20.50 -0.42 -3.30
N LEU A 399 -19.80 -1.39 -3.90
CA LEU A 399 -20.14 -1.89 -5.23
C LEU A 399 -21.40 -2.78 -5.22
N ALA A 400 -21.63 -3.55 -4.17
CA ALA A 400 -22.85 -4.35 -4.00
C ALA A 400 -24.06 -3.44 -3.75
N LYS A 401 -23.93 -2.43 -2.88
CA LYS A 401 -24.93 -1.36 -2.67
C LYS A 401 -25.25 -0.64 -3.98
N PHE A 402 -24.22 -0.29 -4.76
CA PHE A 402 -24.37 0.30 -6.09
C PHE A 402 -25.13 -0.63 -7.04
N ALA A 403 -24.75 -1.91 -7.13
CA ALA A 403 -25.39 -2.88 -8.01
C ALA A 403 -26.90 -3.04 -7.69
N TYR A 404 -27.23 -3.14 -6.40
CA TYR A 404 -28.62 -3.20 -5.92
C TYR A 404 -29.41 -1.93 -6.27
N GLY A 405 -28.82 -0.75 -6.06
CA GLY A 405 -29.45 0.52 -6.43
C GLY A 405 -29.63 0.69 -7.94
N VAL A 406 -28.67 0.22 -8.76
CA VAL A 406 -28.80 0.20 -10.23
C VAL A 406 -29.98 -0.67 -10.66
N MET A 407 -30.14 -1.85 -10.07
CA MET A 407 -31.28 -2.72 -10.38
C MET A 407 -32.63 -2.04 -10.12
N ASN A 408 -32.75 -1.27 -9.03
CA ASN A 408 -33.95 -0.48 -8.74
C ASN A 408 -34.26 0.51 -9.87
N VAL A 409 -33.29 1.35 -10.24
CA VAL A 409 -33.53 2.43 -11.21
C VAL A 409 -33.68 1.94 -12.65
N GLU A 410 -33.01 0.84 -13.01
CA GLU A 410 -33.01 0.31 -14.37
C GLU A 410 -34.24 -0.55 -14.67
N THR A 411 -34.69 -1.35 -13.70
CA THR A 411 -35.76 -2.34 -13.94
C THR A 411 -36.85 -2.39 -12.87
N GLN A 412 -36.77 -1.57 -11.82
CA GLN A 412 -37.63 -1.67 -10.63
C GLN A 412 -37.57 -3.09 -10.07
N TYR A 413 -36.35 -3.61 -9.87
CA TYR A 413 -36.12 -4.97 -9.39
C TYR A 413 -36.73 -6.06 -10.29
N GLY A 414 -36.71 -5.84 -11.60
CA GLY A 414 -37.29 -6.73 -12.60
C GLY A 414 -38.80 -6.55 -12.85
N GLU A 415 -39.47 -5.64 -12.13
CA GLU A 415 -40.93 -5.50 -12.23
C GLU A 415 -41.40 -4.57 -13.35
N SER A 416 -40.53 -3.67 -13.82
CA SER A 416 -40.95 -2.63 -14.77
C SER A 416 -41.47 -3.23 -16.08
N LEU A 417 -42.63 -2.75 -16.53
CA LEU A 417 -43.30 -3.23 -17.74
C LEU A 417 -42.39 -3.09 -18.98
N LYS A 418 -41.64 -1.98 -19.06
CA LYS A 418 -40.67 -1.73 -20.13
C LYS A 418 -39.55 -2.78 -20.17
N TYR A 419 -39.07 -3.23 -19.01
CA TYR A 419 -38.09 -4.30 -18.92
C TYR A 419 -38.68 -5.63 -19.38
N LYS A 420 -39.87 -6.00 -18.87
CA LYS A 420 -40.56 -7.24 -19.24
C LYS A 420 -40.79 -7.34 -20.76
N ILE A 421 -41.27 -6.26 -21.39
CA ILE A 421 -41.45 -6.21 -22.86
C ILE A 421 -40.11 -6.41 -23.59
N LYS A 422 -39.03 -5.82 -23.08
CA LYS A 422 -37.70 -5.87 -23.71
C LYS A 422 -37.09 -7.28 -23.65
N GLU A 423 -37.32 -8.03 -22.59
CA GLU A 423 -36.84 -9.42 -22.48
C GLU A 423 -37.75 -10.42 -23.21
N THR A 424 -39.07 -10.21 -23.24
CA THR A 424 -40.01 -11.10 -23.98
C THR A 424 -39.88 -10.98 -25.49
N ALA A 425 -39.58 -9.78 -26.02
CA ALA A 425 -39.52 -9.54 -27.47
C ALA A 425 -38.30 -8.69 -27.90
N PRO A 426 -37.06 -9.18 -27.70
CA PRO A 426 -35.84 -8.41 -27.96
C PRO A 426 -35.65 -8.01 -29.42
N ILE A 427 -36.18 -8.82 -30.36
CA ILE A 427 -36.15 -8.54 -31.81
C ILE A 427 -37.02 -7.32 -32.14
N LEU A 428 -38.22 -7.21 -31.56
CA LEU A 428 -39.14 -6.09 -31.79
C LEU A 428 -38.51 -4.75 -31.36
N VAL A 429 -37.78 -4.76 -30.23
CA VAL A 429 -37.07 -3.59 -29.71
C VAL A 429 -35.86 -3.21 -30.59
N SER A 430 -35.15 -4.20 -31.16
CA SER A 430 -34.04 -3.93 -32.08
C SER A 430 -34.49 -3.32 -33.41
N ILE A 431 -35.64 -3.78 -33.92
CA ILE A 431 -36.30 -3.24 -35.12
C ILE A 431 -36.78 -1.80 -34.84
N ALA A 432 -37.47 -1.56 -33.72
CA ALA A 432 -37.95 -0.22 -33.35
C ALA A 432 -36.83 0.81 -33.13
N LYS A 433 -35.63 0.38 -32.75
CA LYS A 433 -34.45 1.25 -32.58
C LYS A 433 -33.64 1.48 -33.86
N GLY A 434 -34.05 0.90 -34.99
CA GLY A 434 -33.33 1.03 -36.26
C GLY A 434 -32.03 0.24 -36.36
N ASN A 435 -31.77 -0.71 -35.44
CA ASN A 435 -30.52 -1.49 -35.38
C ASN A 435 -30.58 -2.82 -36.17
N GLY A 436 -31.65 -3.05 -36.94
CA GLY A 436 -31.89 -4.32 -37.63
C GLY A 436 -31.99 -5.51 -36.67
N LEU A 437 -31.61 -6.72 -37.11
CA LEU A 437 -31.61 -7.95 -36.30
C LEU A 437 -30.43 -8.04 -35.31
N ASN A 438 -29.60 -7.00 -35.18
CA ASN A 438 -28.37 -7.07 -34.41
C ASN A 438 -28.58 -6.67 -32.93
N VAL A 439 -29.04 -7.62 -32.13
CA VAL A 439 -29.34 -7.45 -30.69
C VAL A 439 -28.10 -7.48 -29.78
N LYS A 440 -26.91 -7.83 -30.29
CA LYS A 440 -25.71 -8.08 -29.47
C LYS A 440 -25.16 -6.84 -28.75
N GLN A 441 -25.37 -5.64 -29.27
CA GLN A 441 -24.84 -4.39 -28.70
C GLN A 441 -25.77 -3.72 -27.67
N ASN A 442 -27.01 -4.20 -27.50
CA ASN A 442 -27.96 -3.61 -26.58
C ASN A 442 -27.62 -3.91 -25.11
N SER A 443 -28.01 -3.02 -24.21
CA SER A 443 -28.06 -3.31 -22.77
C SER A 443 -29.04 -4.46 -22.49
N ARG A 444 -28.72 -5.36 -21.56
CA ARG A 444 -29.56 -6.52 -21.20
C ARG A 444 -29.64 -6.76 -19.70
N GLY A 445 -30.68 -7.48 -19.28
CA GLY A 445 -30.78 -8.03 -17.92
C GLY A 445 -31.22 -7.05 -16.85
N LEU A 446 -31.24 -7.53 -15.60
CA LEU A 446 -31.83 -6.83 -14.45
C LEU A 446 -31.19 -5.46 -14.14
N THR A 447 -29.93 -5.27 -14.56
CA THR A 447 -29.19 -4.02 -14.36
C THR A 447 -28.90 -3.29 -15.67
N GLN A 448 -29.45 -3.77 -16.81
CA GLN A 448 -29.30 -3.14 -18.13
C GLN A 448 -27.83 -2.92 -18.55
N MET A 449 -27.00 -3.93 -18.34
CA MET A 449 -25.56 -3.87 -18.60
C MET A 449 -25.22 -4.00 -20.10
N LYS A 450 -24.20 -3.26 -20.55
CA LYS A 450 -23.73 -3.29 -21.95
C LYS A 450 -22.81 -4.49 -22.26
N ARG A 451 -21.90 -4.83 -21.35
CA ARG A 451 -20.91 -5.92 -21.49
C ARG A 451 -20.64 -6.60 -20.15
N ILE A 452 -20.34 -7.89 -20.17
CA ILE A 452 -19.86 -8.62 -18.98
C ILE A 452 -18.32 -8.49 -18.94
N PRO A 453 -17.72 -8.21 -17.76
CA PRO A 453 -16.26 -8.24 -17.58
C PRO A 453 -15.65 -9.58 -17.98
N LYS A 454 -14.49 -9.57 -18.63
CA LYS A 454 -13.80 -10.80 -19.07
C LYS A 454 -13.52 -11.74 -17.89
N LEU A 455 -13.07 -11.19 -16.77
CA LEU A 455 -12.76 -11.96 -15.55
C LEU A 455 -14.00 -12.66 -14.97
N ILE A 456 -15.18 -12.05 -15.07
CA ILE A 456 -16.46 -12.69 -14.69
C ILE A 456 -16.81 -13.80 -15.67
N VAL A 457 -16.68 -13.56 -16.98
CA VAL A 457 -16.95 -14.60 -18.00
C VAL A 457 -16.07 -15.82 -17.78
N GLU A 458 -14.79 -15.63 -17.49
CA GLU A 458 -13.84 -16.73 -17.28
C GLU A 458 -14.12 -17.48 -15.98
N SER A 459 -14.41 -16.76 -14.88
CA SER A 459 -14.55 -17.37 -13.55
C SER A 459 -15.92 -17.99 -13.31
N TYR A 460 -16.99 -17.35 -13.80
CA TYR A 460 -18.37 -17.76 -13.57
C TYR A 460 -19.04 -18.38 -14.79
N ARG A 461 -18.41 -18.32 -15.98
CA ARG A 461 -18.96 -18.85 -17.25
C ARG A 461 -20.31 -18.23 -17.65
N ILE A 462 -20.61 -17.03 -17.16
CA ILE A 462 -21.86 -16.31 -17.42
C ILE A 462 -21.87 -15.76 -18.85
N LYS A 463 -23.00 -15.97 -19.55
CA LYS A 463 -23.30 -15.44 -20.87
C LYS A 463 -24.21 -14.23 -20.78
N LYS A 464 -24.15 -13.36 -21.79
CA LYS A 464 -25.00 -12.15 -21.87
C LYS A 464 -26.51 -12.46 -21.88
N SER A 465 -26.90 -13.66 -22.31
CA SER A 465 -28.29 -14.12 -22.28
C SER A 465 -28.81 -14.48 -20.90
N GLU A 466 -27.93 -14.66 -19.90
CA GLU A 466 -28.29 -15.07 -18.54
C GLU A 466 -28.38 -13.86 -17.59
N LEU A 467 -28.21 -12.63 -18.08
CA LEU A 467 -28.26 -11.42 -17.25
C LEU A 467 -29.67 -11.07 -16.76
N ASP A 468 -30.69 -11.79 -17.21
CA ASP A 468 -32.04 -11.78 -16.65
C ASP A 468 -32.13 -12.61 -15.35
N GLN A 469 -31.19 -13.54 -15.12
CA GLN A 469 -31.10 -14.31 -13.89
C GLN A 469 -30.47 -13.48 -12.75
N PRO A 470 -31.07 -13.47 -11.55
CA PRO A 470 -30.60 -12.63 -10.43
C PRO A 470 -29.13 -12.81 -10.07
N ARG A 471 -28.68 -14.06 -9.88
CA ARG A 471 -27.29 -14.36 -9.52
C ARG A 471 -26.28 -13.90 -10.58
N ALA A 472 -26.55 -14.19 -11.85
CA ALA A 472 -25.68 -13.80 -12.95
C ALA A 472 -25.61 -12.27 -13.11
N ALA A 473 -26.75 -11.59 -12.97
CA ALA A 473 -26.82 -10.14 -13.02
C ALA A 473 -26.05 -9.48 -11.86
N ALA A 474 -26.20 -9.99 -10.63
CA ALA A 474 -25.55 -9.47 -9.43
C ALA A 474 -24.02 -9.54 -9.56
N VAL A 475 -23.49 -10.74 -9.83
CA VAL A 475 -22.05 -11.00 -10.00
C VAL A 475 -21.46 -10.16 -11.14
N ALA A 476 -22.11 -10.14 -12.29
CA ALA A 476 -21.65 -9.33 -13.43
C ALA A 476 -21.63 -7.84 -13.09
N THR A 477 -22.62 -7.36 -12.33
CA THR A 477 -22.76 -5.92 -12.03
C THR A 477 -21.71 -5.45 -11.06
N VAL A 478 -21.40 -6.21 -10.01
CA VAL A 478 -20.30 -5.89 -9.09
C VAL A 478 -18.97 -5.90 -9.84
N GLY A 479 -18.69 -6.92 -10.66
CA GLY A 479 -17.46 -6.98 -11.45
C GLY A 479 -17.32 -5.80 -12.41
N PHE A 480 -18.39 -5.43 -13.11
CA PHE A 480 -18.38 -4.30 -14.03
C PHE A 480 -18.21 -2.97 -13.29
N ALA A 481 -18.91 -2.79 -12.17
CA ALA A 481 -18.78 -1.62 -11.31
C ALA A 481 -17.35 -1.47 -10.75
N TYR A 482 -16.67 -2.58 -10.44
CA TYR A 482 -15.26 -2.56 -10.05
C TYR A 482 -14.35 -2.03 -11.17
N GLU A 483 -14.49 -2.53 -12.40
CA GLU A 483 -13.72 -2.01 -13.55
C GLU A 483 -13.98 -0.50 -13.76
N LEU A 484 -15.24 -0.07 -13.64
CA LEU A 484 -15.60 1.35 -13.73
C LEU A 484 -14.99 2.18 -12.59
N LEU A 485 -14.89 1.64 -11.38
CA LEU A 485 -14.26 2.33 -10.25
C LEU A 485 -12.77 2.55 -10.51
N GLN A 486 -12.08 1.57 -11.11
CA GLN A 486 -10.68 1.73 -11.50
C GLN A 486 -10.53 2.80 -12.59
N ASP A 487 -11.44 2.81 -13.57
CA ASP A 487 -11.50 3.87 -14.57
C ASP A 487 -11.71 5.25 -13.95
N LEU A 488 -12.66 5.35 -13.02
CA LEU A 488 -13.00 6.59 -12.34
C LEU A 488 -11.83 7.13 -11.52
N LYS A 489 -11.14 6.28 -10.77
CA LYS A 489 -9.92 6.63 -10.02
C LYS A 489 -8.82 7.19 -10.94
N ARG A 490 -8.72 6.71 -12.19
CA ARG A 490 -7.74 7.23 -13.16
C ARG A 490 -8.09 8.62 -13.67
N ILE A 491 -9.37 8.93 -13.85
CA ILE A 491 -9.83 10.19 -14.46
C ILE A 491 -10.35 11.22 -13.45
N SER A 492 -10.43 10.88 -12.16
CA SER A 492 -11.01 11.74 -11.13
C SER A 492 -10.27 13.07 -10.99
N HIS A 493 -8.97 13.12 -11.29
CA HIS A 493 -8.16 14.35 -11.26
C HIS A 493 -8.66 15.44 -12.23
N HIS A 494 -9.51 15.11 -13.21
CA HIS A 494 -10.17 16.08 -14.08
C HIS A 494 -11.41 16.73 -13.46
N HIS A 495 -11.84 16.28 -12.28
CA HIS A 495 -13.05 16.74 -11.61
C HIS A 495 -12.73 17.13 -10.17
N LYS A 496 -12.66 18.43 -9.90
CA LYS A 496 -12.25 19.00 -8.60
C LYS A 496 -13.08 18.51 -7.41
N ASP A 497 -14.36 18.19 -7.63
CA ASP A 497 -15.27 17.77 -6.57
C ASP A 497 -15.24 16.25 -6.31
N ILE A 498 -14.50 15.46 -7.09
CA ILE A 498 -14.35 14.02 -6.83
C ILE A 498 -13.21 13.82 -5.84
N ASN A 499 -13.51 13.12 -4.74
CA ASN A 499 -12.54 12.74 -3.72
C ASN A 499 -12.79 11.30 -3.26
N SER A 500 -11.99 10.84 -2.29
CA SER A 500 -12.08 9.46 -1.79
C SER A 500 -13.38 9.12 -1.06
N THR A 501 -14.14 10.11 -0.57
CA THR A 501 -15.38 9.87 0.20
C THR A 501 -16.61 9.81 -0.71
N ASN A 502 -16.60 10.53 -1.84
CA ASN A 502 -17.74 10.61 -2.75
C ASN A 502 -17.54 9.91 -4.10
N ILE A 503 -16.39 9.28 -4.35
CA ILE A 503 -16.08 8.68 -5.67
C ILE A 503 -17.15 7.70 -6.17
N TYR A 504 -17.79 6.93 -5.28
CA TYR A 504 -18.82 5.97 -5.66
C TYR A 504 -20.09 6.63 -6.23
N ASP A 505 -20.36 7.89 -5.87
CA ASP A 505 -21.54 8.64 -6.34
C ASP A 505 -21.44 8.98 -7.82
N TYR A 506 -20.21 9.07 -8.33
CA TYR A 506 -19.93 9.36 -9.72
C TYR A 506 -19.93 8.10 -10.60
N LEU A 507 -19.95 6.91 -10.00
CA LEU A 507 -19.82 5.63 -10.71
C LEU A 507 -20.92 5.45 -11.76
N TYR A 508 -22.14 5.93 -11.46
CA TYR A 508 -23.28 5.80 -12.37
C TYR A 508 -23.10 6.59 -13.67
N TYR A 509 -22.35 7.71 -13.67
CA TYR A 509 -22.03 8.42 -14.92
C TYR A 509 -21.25 7.53 -15.87
N LEU A 510 -20.23 6.81 -15.36
CA LEU A 510 -19.48 5.87 -16.19
C LEU A 510 -20.33 4.67 -16.60
N TYR A 511 -21.21 4.18 -15.71
CA TYR A 511 -22.15 3.11 -16.01
C TYR A 511 -23.05 3.46 -17.22
N GLN A 512 -23.53 4.71 -17.28
CA GLN A 512 -24.34 5.20 -18.40
C GLN A 512 -23.51 5.50 -19.67
N GLY A 513 -22.18 5.52 -19.57
CA GLY A 513 -21.27 5.91 -20.66
C GLY A 513 -21.04 7.42 -20.77
N LYS A 514 -21.34 8.18 -19.71
CA LYS A 514 -21.18 9.64 -19.62
C LYS A 514 -19.79 10.04 -19.10
N ARG A 515 -18.74 9.37 -19.60
CA ARG A 515 -17.34 9.66 -19.21
C ARG A 515 -16.97 11.12 -19.43
N GLY A 516 -17.52 11.74 -20.48
CA GLY A 516 -17.33 13.15 -20.81
C GLY A 516 -17.74 14.11 -19.68
N GLU A 517 -18.78 13.79 -18.90
CA GLU A 517 -19.24 14.64 -17.79
C GLU A 517 -18.22 14.63 -16.63
N ILE A 518 -17.52 13.51 -16.42
CA ILE A 518 -16.43 13.42 -15.44
C ILE A 518 -15.22 14.22 -15.93
N THR A 519 -14.77 13.97 -17.15
CA THR A 519 -13.54 14.60 -17.68
C THR A 519 -13.69 16.10 -17.92
N LYS A 520 -14.92 16.61 -18.09
CA LYS A 520 -15.21 18.04 -18.24
C LYS A 520 -15.52 18.74 -16.91
N GLY A 521 -15.57 18.02 -15.79
CA GLY A 521 -15.88 18.61 -14.48
C GLY A 521 -17.35 19.04 -14.33
N THR A 522 -18.28 18.45 -15.09
CA THR A 522 -19.69 18.88 -15.11
C THR A 522 -20.64 17.90 -14.40
N ALA A 523 -20.14 16.78 -13.90
CA ALA A 523 -20.94 15.77 -13.24
C ALA A 523 -21.37 16.25 -11.85
N THR A 524 -22.68 16.24 -11.57
CA THR A 524 -23.25 16.67 -10.28
C THR A 524 -24.15 15.57 -9.72
N PRO A 525 -23.62 14.59 -8.97
CA PRO A 525 -24.39 13.45 -8.45
C PRO A 525 -25.61 13.86 -7.61
N ASP A 526 -25.46 14.90 -6.79
CA ASP A 526 -26.48 15.50 -5.93
C ASP A 526 -27.70 16.04 -6.69
N LYS A 527 -27.49 16.52 -7.93
CA LYS A 527 -28.57 17.04 -8.80
C LYS A 527 -29.18 15.96 -9.70
N ASN A 528 -28.57 14.79 -9.79
CA ASN A 528 -29.03 13.72 -10.66
C ASN A 528 -30.08 12.84 -9.95
N LEU A 529 -31.34 12.94 -10.38
CA LEU A 529 -32.47 12.20 -9.79
C LEU A 529 -32.24 10.69 -9.75
N THR A 530 -31.59 10.11 -10.77
CA THR A 530 -31.33 8.67 -10.81
C THR A 530 -30.28 8.28 -9.78
N ILE A 531 -29.21 9.06 -9.65
CA ILE A 531 -28.17 8.81 -8.63
C ILE A 531 -28.77 8.95 -7.24
N ARG A 532 -29.60 9.97 -6.98
CA ARG A 532 -30.31 10.10 -5.70
C ARG A 532 -31.17 8.89 -5.36
N LYS A 533 -31.81 8.26 -6.35
CA LYS A 533 -32.58 7.01 -6.15
C LYS A 533 -31.67 5.82 -5.83
N ILE A 534 -30.53 5.71 -6.51
CA ILE A 534 -29.50 4.72 -6.17
C ILE A 534 -29.05 4.90 -4.72
N GLU A 535 -28.73 6.13 -4.32
CA GLU A 535 -28.31 6.44 -2.93
C GLU A 535 -29.39 6.16 -1.90
N ALA A 536 -30.67 6.39 -2.23
CA ALA A 536 -31.78 6.03 -1.36
C ALA A 536 -31.87 4.49 -1.16
N SER A 537 -31.70 3.71 -2.24
CA SER A 537 -31.64 2.24 -2.15
C SER A 537 -30.49 1.72 -1.31
N LYS A 538 -29.35 2.42 -1.25
CA LYS A 538 -28.21 1.98 -0.41
C LYS A 538 -28.53 1.95 1.09
N ARG A 539 -29.54 2.70 1.53
CA ARG A 539 -29.94 2.80 2.95
C ARG A 539 -30.69 1.56 3.46
N THR A 540 -31.11 0.65 2.58
CA THR A 540 -31.81 -0.59 2.96
C THR A 540 -30.84 -1.75 3.21
N ILE A 541 -29.57 -1.46 3.51
CA ILE A 541 -28.50 -2.46 3.60
C ILE A 541 -27.88 -2.35 4.98
N GLU A 542 -27.89 -3.47 5.69
CA GLU A 542 -27.36 -3.59 7.04
C GLU A 542 -26.05 -4.38 6.99
N LEU A 543 -25.02 -3.84 7.63
CA LEU A 543 -23.80 -4.62 7.86
C LEU A 543 -24.07 -5.48 9.09
N SER A 544 -23.99 -6.79 8.92
CA SER A 544 -24.15 -7.74 10.01
C SER A 544 -22.77 -8.27 10.37
N ASP A 545 -22.26 -7.87 11.53
CA ASP A 545 -21.15 -8.57 12.15
C ASP A 545 -21.68 -9.88 12.73
N VAL A 546 -21.77 -10.92 11.91
CA VAL A 546 -21.99 -12.27 12.41
C VAL A 546 -20.64 -12.77 12.91
N PHE A 547 -20.31 -12.39 14.14
CA PHE A 547 -19.29 -13.11 14.91
C PHE A 547 -19.87 -14.48 15.23
N ASN A 548 -19.38 -15.52 14.55
CA ASN A 548 -19.62 -16.92 14.90
C ASN A 548 -18.40 -17.47 15.61
#